data_AF-A0A945LWL2-F1
#
_entry.id   AF-A0A945LWL2-F1
#
_cell.length_a   1.000
_cell.length_b   1.000
_cell.length_c   1.000
_cell.angle_alpha   90.00
_cell.angle_beta   90.00
_cell.angle_gamma   90.00
#
_symmetry.space_group_name_H-M   'P 1'
#
loop_
_entity.id
_entity.type
_entity.pdbx_description
1 polymer ?
#
loop_
_entity_poly.entity_id
_entity_poly.type
_entity_poly.pdbx_seq_one_letter_code
_entity_poly.pdbx_strand_id
1 'polypeptide(L)' 'NYWPYATTLFDYIRRAMPPSAPLSLTADQIYALSAYLLFLNDIIDESEVMDAKTLPAILMPNRNGFVRINPQAR' A
#
# COMPACT_ATOMS: atom_id res chain seq x y z
N ASN A 1 -11.67 -0.33 0.60
CA ASN A 1 -10.66 -1.26 1.19
C ASN A 1 -10.66 -2.63 0.53
N TYR A 2 -10.00 -2.78 -0.63
CA TYR A 2 -9.85 -4.07 -1.34
C TYR A 2 -8.43 -4.65 -1.24
N TRP A 3 -7.39 -3.82 -1.08
CA TRP A 3 -6.01 -4.30 -1.09
C TRP A 3 -5.64 -5.00 0.24
N PRO A 4 -4.95 -6.16 0.19
CA PRO A 4 -4.60 -6.92 1.39
C PRO A 4 -3.28 -6.47 2.05
N TYR A 5 -2.45 -5.71 1.34
CA TYR A 5 -1.14 -5.25 1.82
C TYR A 5 -0.93 -3.76 1.54
N ALA A 6 -0.51 -3.00 2.55
CA ALA A 6 -0.19 -1.58 2.39
C ALA A 6 1.05 -1.36 1.51
N THR A 7 1.99 -2.31 1.48
CA THR A 7 3.19 -2.26 0.63
C THR A 7 2.87 -2.22 -0.87
N THR A 8 1.69 -2.67 -1.28
CA THR A 8 1.24 -2.55 -2.67
C THR A 8 1.08 -1.09 -3.11
N LEU A 9 0.72 -0.17 -2.19
CA LEU A 9 0.69 1.27 -2.47
C LEU A 9 2.08 1.78 -2.84
N PHE A 10 3.08 1.46 -2.01
CA PHE A 10 4.45 1.90 -2.26
C PHE A 10 4.97 1.40 -3.60
N ASP A 11 4.80 0.11 -3.90
CA ASP A 11 5.30 -0.46 -5.15
C ASP A 11 4.58 0.12 -6.37
N TYR A 12 3.26 0.30 -6.29
CA TYR A 12 2.46 0.89 -7.36
C TYR A 12 2.83 2.35 -7.61
N ILE A 13 2.90 3.17 -6.56
CA ILE A 13 3.26 4.59 -6.69
C ILE A 13 4.67 4.70 -7.28
N ARG A 14 5.63 3.92 -6.78
CA ARG A 14 7.01 3.92 -7.29
C ARG A 14 7.06 3.62 -8.79
N ARG A 15 6.38 2.56 -9.23
CA ARG A 15 6.53 2.01 -10.59
C ARG A 15 5.63 2.64 -11.63
N ALA A 16 4.49 3.18 -11.22
CA ALA A 16 3.44 3.62 -12.14
C ALA A 16 3.04 5.09 -11.96
N MET A 17 3.46 5.77 -10.88
CA MET A 17 3.06 7.15 -10.60
C MET A 17 4.24 8.14 -10.58
N PRO A 18 3.99 9.41 -10.96
CA PRO A 18 2.83 9.84 -11.75
C PRO A 18 2.85 9.20 -13.14
N PRO A 19 1.70 9.01 -13.82
CA PRO A 19 1.65 8.32 -15.11
C PRO A 19 2.47 8.99 -16.22
N SER A 20 2.66 10.31 -16.12
CA SER A 20 3.50 11.10 -17.03
C SER A 20 5.00 10.96 -16.77
N ALA A 21 5.41 10.51 -15.57
CA ALA A 21 6.81 10.33 -15.20
C ALA A 21 6.98 9.21 -14.14
N PRO A 22 6.82 7.93 -14.51
CA PRO A 22 7.06 6.82 -13.60
C PRO A 22 8.49 6.84 -13.03
N LEU A 23 8.68 6.32 -11.81
CA LEU A 23 9.97 6.27 -11.10
C LEU A 23 10.60 7.65 -10.78
N SER A 24 9.88 8.76 -10.97
CA SER A 24 10.41 10.11 -10.71
C SER A 24 10.41 10.52 -9.23
N LEU A 25 9.64 9.83 -8.38
CA LEU A 25 9.49 10.17 -6.97
C LEU A 25 10.58 9.52 -6.10
N THR A 26 11.02 10.23 -5.07
CA THR A 26 11.94 9.68 -4.05
C THR A 26 11.22 8.72 -3.11
N ALA A 27 11.98 7.89 -2.39
CA ALA A 27 11.38 6.97 -1.41
C ALA A 27 10.55 7.70 -0.35
N ASP A 28 11.06 8.82 0.17
CA ASP A 28 10.36 9.62 1.20
C ASP A 28 9.04 10.19 0.68
N GLN A 29 9.02 10.68 -0.58
CA GLN A 29 7.78 11.14 -1.22
C GLN A 29 6.77 10.01 -1.37
N ILE A 30 7.23 8.80 -1.72
CA ILE A 30 6.37 7.63 -1.87
C ILE A 30 5.80 7.20 -0.51
N TYR A 31 6.61 7.20 0.56
CA TYR A 31 6.14 6.92 1.91
C TYR A 31 5.13 7.95 2.39
N ALA A 32 5.39 9.25 2.17
CA ALA A 32 4.46 10.32 2.53
C ALA A 32 3.13 10.18 1.78
N LEU A 33 3.15 9.90 0.48
CA LEU A 33 1.93 9.64 -0.30
C LEU A 33 1.20 8.38 0.18
N SER A 34 1.93 7.32 0.54
CA SER A 34 1.34 6.10 1.09
C SER A 34 0.65 6.37 2.42
N ALA A 35 1.29 7.10 3.34
CA ALA A 35 0.71 7.53 4.62
C ALA A 35 -0.56 8.36 4.39
N TYR A 36 -0.50 9.35 3.51
CA TYR A 36 -1.64 10.19 3.18
C TYR A 36 -2.85 9.39 2.67
N LEU A 37 -2.63 8.44 1.77
CA LEU A 37 -3.70 7.58 1.26
C LEU A 37 -4.28 6.66 2.34
N LEU A 38 -3.44 6.13 3.24
CA LEU A 38 -3.88 5.30 4.36
C LEU A 38 -4.73 6.11 5.36
N PHE A 39 -4.29 7.33 5.68
CA PHE A 39 -5.02 8.26 6.54
C PHE A 39 -6.39 8.62 5.95
N LEU A 40 -6.45 8.97 4.65
CA LEU A 40 -7.71 9.27 3.96
C LEU A 40 -8.71 8.09 3.93
N ASN A 41 -8.26 6.87 4.19
CA ASN A 41 -9.10 5.68 4.25
C ASN A 41 -9.33 5.18 5.69
N ASP A 42 -9.01 6.01 6.69
CA ASP A 42 -9.14 5.71 8.13
C ASP A 42 -8.39 4.43 8.55
N ILE A 43 -7.24 4.16 7.93
CA ILE A 43 -6.40 2.98 8.24
C ILE A 43 -5.34 3.31 9.29
N ILE A 44 -4.87 4.56 9.32
CA ILE A 44 -3.85 5.05 10.27
C ILE A 44 -4.29 6.41 10.82
N ASP A 45 -3.74 6.78 11.98
CA ASP A 45 -3.92 8.11 12.57
C ASP A 45 -3.02 9.17 11.89
N GLU A 46 -3.37 10.45 12.04
CA GLU A 46 -2.60 11.58 11.49
C GLU A 46 -1.14 11.65 11.99
N SER A 47 -0.88 11.13 13.20
CA SER A 47 0.46 11.11 13.80
C SER A 47 1.35 9.94 13.33
N GLU A 48 0.82 8.98 12.59
CA GLU A 48 1.58 7.81 12.17
C GLU A 48 2.54 8.12 11.00
N VAL A 49 3.79 7.69 11.15
CA VAL A 49 4.85 7.91 10.16
C VAL A 49 5.16 6.62 9.41
N MET A 50 5.04 6.65 8.08
CA MET A 50 5.34 5.51 7.22
C MET A 50 6.81 5.50 6.77
N ASP A 51 7.47 4.36 6.96
CA ASP A 51 8.81 4.06 6.47
C ASP A 51 8.95 2.58 6.08
N ALA A 52 10.19 2.14 5.83
CA ALA A 52 10.49 0.76 5.44
C ALA A 52 10.15 -0.30 6.50
N LYS A 53 9.95 0.11 7.75
CA LYS A 53 9.61 -0.76 8.89
C LYS A 53 8.12 -0.67 9.24
N THR A 54 7.54 0.53 9.23
CA THR A 54 6.16 0.75 9.68
C THR A 54 5.14 0.44 8.59
N LEU A 55 5.41 0.75 7.32
CA LEU A 55 4.46 0.47 6.23
C LEU A 55 4.14 -1.03 6.08
N PRO A 56 5.11 -1.96 6.13
CA PRO A 56 4.81 -3.40 6.07
C PRO A 56 4.06 -3.94 7.29
N ALA A 57 4.10 -3.22 8.42
CA ALA A 57 3.43 -3.63 9.66
C ALA A 57 1.92 -3.32 9.64
N ILE A 58 1.45 -2.47 8.72
CA ILE A 58 0.04 -2.12 8.57
C ILE A 58 -0.80 -3.36 8.20
N LEU A 59 -1.84 -3.60 8.98
CA LEU A 59 -2.86 -4.62 8.73
C LEU A 59 -4.04 -4.01 7.97
N MET A 60 -4.05 -4.20 6.65
CA MET A 60 -5.17 -3.75 5.82
C MET A 60 -6.47 -4.48 6.18
N PRO A 61 -7.64 -3.82 6.15
CA PRO A 61 -8.91 -4.45 6.50
C PRO A 61 -9.24 -5.71 5.69
N ASN A 62 -8.80 -5.76 4.42
CA ASN A 62 -9.02 -6.91 3.54
C ASN A 62 -7.89 -7.95 3.58
N ARG A 63 -7.09 -8.02 4.66
CA ARG A 63 -5.92 -8.90 4.77
C ARG A 63 -6.21 -10.36 4.41
N ASN A 64 -7.39 -10.86 4.80
CA ASN A 64 -7.81 -12.25 4.61
C ASN A 64 -8.94 -12.42 3.58
N GLY A 65 -9.25 -11.39 2.79
CA GLY A 65 -10.36 -11.43 1.84
C GLY A 65 -10.08 -12.14 0.52
N PHE A 66 -8.89 -12.73 0.35
CA PHE A 66 -8.49 -13.43 -0.87
C PHE A 66 -8.36 -14.92 -0.61
N VAL A 67 -9.00 -15.73 -1.46
CA VAL A 67 -8.86 -17.19 -1.46
C VAL A 67 -7.97 -17.64 -2.62
N ARG A 68 -7.13 -18.65 -2.37
CA ARG A 68 -6.42 -19.33 -3.46
C ARG A 68 -7.41 -20.22 -4.18
N ILE A 69 -7.62 -19.99 -5.47
CA ILE A 69 -8.29 -20.96 -6.32
C ILE A 69 -7.38 -22.18 -6.40
N ASN A 70 -7.86 -23.34 -5.94
CA ASN A 70 -7.16 -24.61 -6.11
C ASN A 70 -7.56 -25.20 -7.48
N PRO A 71 -6.67 -25.18 -8.49
CA PRO A 71 -7.00 -25.69 -9.82
C PRO A 71 -7.13 -27.22 -9.88
N GLN A 72 -6.73 -27.93 -8.82
CA GLN A 72 -6.81 -29.39 -8.71
C GLN A 72 -8.05 -29.87 -7.94
N ALA A 73 -8.88 -28.97 -7.42
CA ALA A 73 -10.18 -29.32 -6.84
C ALA A 73 -11.21 -29.51 -7.96
N ARG A 74 -11.10 -30.61 -8.69
CA ARG A 74 -12.14 -31.15 -9.58
C ARG A 74 -12.27 -32.64 -9.35
#